data_AF-A0A7Z9Y428-F1
#
_entry.id   AF-A0A7Z9Y428-F1
#
_cell.length_a   1.000
_cell.length_b   1.000
_cell.length_c   1.000
_cell.angle_alpha   90.00
_cell.angle_beta   90.00
_cell.angle_gamma   90.00
#
_symmetry.space_group_name_H-M   'P 1'
#
loop_
_entity.id
_entity.type
_entity.pdbx_description
1 polymer ?
#
loop_
_entity_poly.entity_id
_entity_poly.type
_entity_poly.pdbx_seq_one_letter_code
_entity_poly.pdbx_strand_id
1 'polypeptide(L)' 'MDVKEIEAAIKQLPVNELVELSTWLENYRMQVWDKQIENDLATGRFDRVLAEVDVEYEMGATQTI' A
#
# COMPACT_ATOMS: atom_id res chain seq x y z
N MET A 1 -6.85 22.46 -5.93
CA MET A 1 -6.77 22.22 -4.48
C MET A 1 -5.43 21.62 -4.18
N ASP A 2 -4.64 22.33 -3.40
CA ASP A 2 -3.41 21.82 -2.81
C ASP A 2 -3.73 20.90 -1.61
N VAL A 3 -2.81 20.01 -1.26
CA VAL A 3 -2.95 19.09 -0.12
C VAL A 3 -3.16 19.88 1.18
N LYS A 4 -2.52 21.04 1.32
CA LYS A 4 -2.67 21.91 2.49
C LYS A 4 -4.09 22.44 2.66
N GLU A 5 -4.78 22.73 1.56
CA GLU A 5 -6.18 23.19 1.60
C GLU A 5 -7.11 22.05 2.04
N ILE A 6 -6.81 20.82 1.60
CA ILE A 6 -7.54 19.62 2.02
C ILE A 6 -7.32 19.35 3.51
N GLU A 7 -6.08 19.40 3.99
CA GLU A 7 -5.78 19.24 5.43
C GLU A 7 -6.50 20.27 6.30
N ALA A 8 -6.55 21.53 5.85
CA ALA A 8 -7.28 22.59 6.54
C ALA A 8 -8.79 22.32 6.59
N ALA A 9 -9.37 21.80 5.50
CA ALA A 9 -10.77 21.41 5.46
C ALA A 9 -11.06 20.21 6.37
N ILE A 10 -10.19 19.19 6.39
CA ILE A 10 -10.33 18.02 7.25
C ILE A 10 -10.34 18.41 8.74
N LYS A 11 -9.49 19.37 9.13
CA LYS A 11 -9.45 19.88 10.52
C LYS A 11 -10.73 20.58 10.96
N GLN A 12 -11.57 21.02 10.02
CA GLN A 12 -12.85 21.68 10.30
C GLN A 12 -14.03 20.71 10.33
N LEU A 13 -13.82 19.43 9.96
CA LEU A 13 -14.88 18.45 9.95
C LEU A 13 -15.35 18.09 11.37
N PRO A 14 -16.65 17.91 11.58
CA PRO A 14 -17.14 17.31 12.81
C PRO A 14 -16.66 15.86 12.91
N VAL A 15 -16.58 15.34 14.14
CA VAL A 15 -15.95 14.05 14.44
C VAL A 15 -16.58 12.88 13.66
N ASN A 16 -17.91 12.91 13.46
CA ASN A 16 -18.61 11.88 12.68
C ASN A 16 -18.16 11.86 11.21
N GLU A 17 -18.04 13.02 10.58
CA GLU A 17 -17.59 13.13 9.18
C GLU A 17 -16.10 12.81 9.06
N LEU A 18 -15.29 13.14 10.07
CA LEU A 18 -13.88 12.73 10.11
C LEU A 18 -13.73 11.20 10.15
N VAL A 19 -14.56 10.51 10.94
CA VAL A 19 -14.53 9.04 11.03
C VAL A 19 -14.99 8.40 9.72
N GLU A 20 -16.04 8.94 9.10
CA GLU A 20 -16.52 8.49 7.79
C GLU A 20 -15.45 8.69 6.71
N LEU A 21 -14.86 9.89 6.64
CA LEU A 21 -13.78 10.21 5.71
C LEU A 21 -12.56 9.29 5.90
N SER A 22 -12.19 9.02 7.16
CA SER A 22 -11.06 8.15 7.47
C SER A 22 -11.30 6.72 6.98
N THR A 23 -12.50 6.20 7.19
CA THR A 23 -12.92 4.86 6.74
C THR A 23 -12.89 4.78 5.21
N TRP A 24 -13.40 5.80 4.52
CA TRP A 24 -13.36 5.87 3.06
C TRP A 24 -11.92 5.95 2.54
N LEU A 25 -11.08 6.77 3.17
CA LEU A 25 -9.69 7.00 2.75
C LEU A 25 -8.85 5.73 2.88
N GLU A 26 -9.07 4.93 3.93
CA GLU A 26 -8.40 3.64 4.09
C GLU A 26 -8.74 2.68 2.95
N ASN A 27 -10.02 2.57 2.59
CA ASN A 27 -10.46 1.77 1.44
C ASN A 27 -9.88 2.26 0.11
N TYR A 28 -9.80 3.58 -0.08
CA TYR A 28 -9.17 4.14 -1.26
C TYR A 28 -7.67 3.83 -1.31
N ARG A 29 -6.97 3.95 -0.18
CA ARG A 29 -5.55 3.61 -0.09
C ARG A 29 -5.30 2.13 -0.39
N MET A 30 -6.15 1.23 0.08
CA MET A 30 -6.06 -0.19 -0.27
C MET A 30 -6.17 -0.41 -1.79
N GLN A 31 -7.15 0.22 -2.45
CA GLN A 31 -7.30 0.10 -3.91
C GLN A 31 -6.12 0.70 -4.70
N VAL A 32 -5.54 1.79 -4.20
CA VAL A 32 -4.32 2.38 -4.79
C VAL A 32 -3.14 1.42 -4.61
N TRP A 33 -3.03 0.79 -3.44
CA TRP A 33 -2.00 -0.20 -3.18
C TRP A 33 -2.16 -1.42 -4.09
N ASP A 34 -3.36 -1.96 -4.26
CA ASP A 34 -3.60 -3.09 -5.18
C ASP A 34 -3.07 -2.78 -6.59
N LYS A 35 -3.43 -1.61 -7.13
CA LYS A 35 -2.93 -1.16 -8.45
C LYS A 35 -1.42 -0.98 -8.50
N GLN A 36 -0.81 -0.52 -7.41
CA GLN A 36 0.64 -0.37 -7.32
C GLN A 36 1.35 -1.72 -7.27
N ILE A 37 0.80 -2.71 -6.56
CA ILE A 37 1.31 -4.08 -6.58
C ILE A 37 1.20 -4.68 -7.98
N GLU A 38 0.05 -4.55 -8.64
CA GLU A 38 -0.15 -5.05 -10.01
C GLU A 38 0.87 -4.46 -10.98
N ASN A 39 1.14 -3.16 -10.89
CA ASN A 39 2.16 -2.51 -11.72
C ASN A 39 3.59 -2.93 -11.36
N ASP A 40 3.90 -3.07 -10.07
CA ASP A 40 5.21 -3.53 -9.62
C ASP A 40 5.48 -5.00 -10.02
N LEU A 41 4.44 -5.84 -10.04
CA LEU A 41 4.49 -7.20 -10.62
C LEU A 41 4.71 -7.13 -12.14
N ALA A 42 3.98 -6.29 -12.86
CA ALA A 42 4.10 -6.16 -14.31
C ALA A 42 5.46 -5.61 -14.76
N THR A 43 6.13 -4.82 -13.92
CA THR A 43 7.46 -4.26 -14.19
C THR A 43 8.61 -5.18 -13.77
N GLY A 44 8.31 -6.38 -13.24
CA GLY A 44 9.32 -7.33 -12.78
C GLY A 44 10.09 -6.87 -11.55
N ARG A 45 9.55 -5.89 -10.80
CA ARG A 45 10.23 -5.31 -9.64
C ARG A 45 10.45 -6.33 -8.52
N PHE A 46 9.57 -7.32 -8.44
CA PHE A 46 9.66 -8.43 -7.49
C PHE A 46 10.48 -9.62 -8.00
N ASP A 47 10.85 -9.66 -9.27
CA ASP A 47 11.58 -10.79 -9.87
C ASP A 47 12.91 -11.06 -9.17
N ARG A 48 13.58 -9.99 -8.71
CA ARG A 48 14.85 -10.10 -7.97
C ARG A 48 14.66 -10.73 -6.59
N VAL A 49 13.58 -10.39 -5.90
CA VAL A 49 13.27 -10.96 -4.57
C VAL A 49 12.83 -12.41 -4.71
N LEU A 50 12.04 -12.72 -5.75
CA LEU A 50 11.63 -14.09 -6.06
C LEU A 50 12.83 -14.97 -6.42
N ALA A 51 13.77 -14.47 -7.23
CA ALA A 51 14.99 -15.21 -7.56
C ALA A 51 15.88 -15.50 -6.34
N GLU A 52 15.91 -14.58 -5.36
CA GLU A 52 16.66 -14.77 -4.12
C GLU A 52 16.00 -15.82 -3.22
N VAL A 53 14.66 -15.78 -3.12
CA VAL A 53 13.88 -16.80 -2.41
C VAL A 53 13.97 -18.18 -3.07
N ASP A 54 13.95 -18.26 -4.41
CA ASP A 54 14.12 -19.52 -5.14
C ASP A 54 15.49 -20.15 -4.85
N VAL A 55 16.54 -19.33 -4.82
CA VAL A 55 17.90 -19.78 -4.48
C VAL A 55 17.99 -20.26 -3.02
N GLU A 56 17.39 -19.56 -2.06
CA GLU A 56 17.34 -19.99 -0.66
C GLU A 56 16.51 -21.27 -0.46
N TYR A 57 15.40 -21.40 -1.19
CA TYR A 57 14.55 -22.59 -1.20
C TYR A 57 15.29 -23.81 -1.78
N GLU A 58 15.98 -23.64 -2.92
CA GLU A 58 16.82 -24.69 -3.52
C GLU A 58 17.99 -25.09 -2.62
N MET A 59 18.52 -24.17 -1.81
CA MET A 59 19.57 -24.45 -0.83
C MET A 59 19.05 -25.08 0.48
N GLY A 60 17.73 -25.30 0.62
CA GLY A 60 17.13 -25.90 1.81
C GLY A 60 17.23 -25.04 3.07
N ALA A 61 17.52 -23.74 2.91
CA ALA A 61 17.71 -22.78 3.99
C ALA A 61 16.48 -21.88 4.13
N THR A 62 15.30 -22.48 4.31
CA THR A 62 14.11 -21.68 4.64
C THR A 62 14.24 -21.18 6.08
N GLN A 63 14.62 -19.92 6.26
CA GLN A 63 14.48 -19.26 7.55
C GLN A 63 12.98 -18.98 7.76
N THR A 64 12.38 -19.69 8.71
CA THR A 64 10.99 -19.43 9.12
C THR A 64 10.88 -17.97 9.55
N ILE A 65 9.98 -17.23 8.89
CA ILE A 65 9.65 -15.83 9.20
C ILE A 65 8.95 -15.76 10.55
#